data_AF-A0A7S3MCU6-F1
#
_entry.id   AF-A0A7S3MCU6-F1
#
_cell.length_a   1.000
_cell.length_b   1.000
_cell.length_c   1.000
_cell.angle_alpha   90.00
_cell.angle_beta   90.00
_cell.angle_gamma   90.00
#
_symmetry.space_group_name_H-M   'P 1'
#
loop_
_entity.id
_entity.type
_entity.pdbx_description
1 polymer ?
#
loop_
_entity_poly.entity_id
_entity_poly.type
_entity_poly.pdbx_seq_one_letter_code
_entity_poly.pdbx_strand_id
1 'polypeptide(L)'
;RCSLGTMLWNYGKLKVSHEQFFEVSAVELSRPNRVRSLAPRNFQNVSLAYNWRKHFDEKMYISLLQGMRLNMDGHRPVGPKCDKNHLFPYYCKDGSEVLA
;
A
#
# COMPACT_ATOMS: atom_id res chain seq x y z
N ARG A 1 -3.29 -3.71 -7.25
CA ARG A 1 -3.50 -2.29 -7.65
C ARG A 1 -2.75 -1.38 -6.68
N CYS A 2 -1.91 -0.45 -7.17
CA CYS A 2 -0.91 0.29 -6.38
C CYS A 2 -1.01 1.83 -6.50
N SER A 3 -2.07 2.38 -7.08
CA SER A 3 -2.16 3.83 -7.33
C SER A 3 -2.30 4.68 -6.07
N LEU A 4 -2.96 4.16 -5.01
CA LEU A 4 -3.21 4.91 -3.78
C LEU A 4 -1.92 5.42 -3.11
N GLY A 5 -0.91 4.56 -2.95
CA GLY A 5 0.37 4.96 -2.37
C GLY A 5 1.12 5.99 -3.20
N THR A 6 1.02 5.90 -4.53
CA THR A 6 1.60 6.90 -5.44
C THR A 6 0.86 8.24 -5.37
N MET A 7 -0.46 8.22 -5.27
CA MET A 7 -1.26 9.44 -5.09
C MET A 7 -0.95 10.14 -3.76
N LEU A 8 -0.91 9.39 -2.66
CA LEU A 8 -0.50 9.92 -1.35
C LEU A 8 0.87 10.58 -1.42
N TRP A 9 1.85 9.93 -2.06
CA TRP A 9 3.17 10.50 -2.26
C TRP A 9 3.15 11.77 -3.10
N ASN A 10 2.38 11.82 -4.19
CA ASN A 10 2.24 13.03 -5.01
C ASN A 10 1.68 14.19 -4.18
N TYR A 11 0.59 13.98 -3.45
CA TYR A 11 -0.01 15.00 -2.59
C TYR A 11 0.96 15.47 -1.49
N GLY A 12 1.63 14.52 -0.83
CA GLY A 12 2.63 14.82 0.20
C GLY A 12 3.81 15.61 -0.37
N LYS A 13 4.38 15.17 -1.50
CA LYS A 13 5.56 15.79 -2.12
C LYS A 13 5.26 17.18 -2.66
N LEU A 14 4.11 17.37 -3.30
CA LEU A 14 3.67 18.66 -3.83
C LEU A 14 3.12 19.59 -2.73
N LYS A 15 3.05 19.12 -1.47
CA LYS A 15 2.48 19.84 -0.32
C LYS A 15 1.04 20.30 -0.53
N VAL A 16 0.29 19.62 -1.41
CA VAL A 16 -1.13 19.90 -1.64
C VAL A 16 -1.93 19.48 -0.41
N SER A 17 -2.73 20.40 0.13
CA SER A 17 -3.58 20.13 1.29
C SER A 17 -4.84 19.39 0.89
N HIS A 18 -5.06 18.21 1.47
CA HIS A 18 -6.30 17.45 1.30
C HIS A 18 -6.48 16.47 2.47
N GLU A 19 -6.85 16.97 3.63
CA GLU A 19 -6.90 16.17 4.89
C GLU A 19 -7.83 14.96 4.78
N GLN A 20 -9.06 15.16 4.27
CA GLN A 20 -10.02 14.08 4.07
C GLN A 20 -9.46 12.94 3.19
N PHE A 21 -8.59 13.25 2.21
CA PHE A 21 -8.00 12.21 1.36
C PHE A 21 -7.02 11.35 2.16
N PHE A 22 -6.24 11.95 3.07
CA PHE A 22 -5.36 11.22 3.98
C PHE A 22 -6.19 10.39 4.98
N GLU A 23 -7.24 10.94 5.58
CA GLU A 23 -8.09 10.19 6.51
C GLU A 23 -8.73 8.95 5.85
N VAL A 24 -9.37 9.13 4.69
CA VAL A 24 -9.99 8.02 3.95
C VAL A 24 -8.94 7.00 3.51
N SER A 25 -7.77 7.48 3.08
CA SER A 25 -6.67 6.59 2.71
C SER A 25 -6.14 5.79 3.89
N ALA A 26 -6.11 6.36 5.09
CA ALA A 26 -5.64 5.67 6.29
C ALA A 26 -6.56 4.49 6.64
N VAL A 27 -7.88 4.70 6.52
CA VAL A 27 -8.88 3.64 6.67
C VAL A 27 -8.67 2.53 5.63
N GLU A 28 -8.47 2.88 4.36
CA GLU A 28 -8.21 1.89 3.30
C GLU A 28 -6.91 1.12 3.53
N LEU A 29 -5.84 1.81 3.95
CA LEU A 29 -4.52 1.23 4.23
C LEU A 29 -4.47 0.48 5.56
N SER A 30 -5.51 0.55 6.38
CA SER A 30 -5.70 -0.30 7.56
C SER A 30 -6.35 -1.65 7.20
N ARG A 31 -6.82 -1.84 5.96
CA ARG A 31 -7.46 -3.10 5.53
C ARG A 31 -6.40 -4.13 5.16
N PRO A 32 -6.42 -5.35 5.73
CA PRO A 32 -5.40 -6.38 5.45
C PRO A 32 -5.23 -6.70 3.96
N ASN A 33 -6.34 -6.81 3.22
CA ASN A 33 -6.31 -7.09 1.77
C ASN A 33 -5.64 -5.98 0.97
N ARG A 34 -5.78 -4.71 1.40
CA ARG A 34 -5.10 -3.59 0.75
C ARG A 34 -3.61 -3.64 0.97
N VAL A 35 -3.21 -3.81 2.22
CA VAL A 35 -1.81 -3.84 2.63
C VAL A 35 -1.05 -4.97 1.95
N ARG A 36 -1.61 -6.18 1.89
CA ARG A 36 -0.98 -7.33 1.21
C ARG A 36 -0.70 -7.07 -0.28
N SER A 37 -1.55 -6.27 -0.94
CA SER A 37 -1.41 -5.95 -2.35
C SER A 37 -0.48 -4.77 -2.65
N LEU A 38 0.09 -4.12 -1.62
CA LEU A 38 1.02 -3.01 -1.80
C LEU A 38 2.36 -3.52 -2.31
N ALA A 39 2.86 -2.90 -3.37
CA ALA A 39 4.24 -3.07 -3.77
C ALA A 39 5.19 -2.46 -2.72
N PRO A 40 6.40 -3.00 -2.53
CA PRO A 40 7.37 -2.50 -1.55
C PRO A 40 7.58 -0.98 -1.57
N ARG A 41 7.71 -0.39 -2.77
CA ARG A 41 7.86 1.07 -2.94
C ARG A 41 6.70 1.86 -2.31
N ASN A 42 5.49 1.31 -2.32
CA ASN A 42 4.33 2.04 -1.81
C ASN A 42 4.24 2.06 -0.29
N PHE A 43 4.88 1.13 0.43
CA PHE A 43 5.05 1.28 1.88
C PHE A 43 5.86 2.54 2.20
N GLN A 44 6.99 2.72 1.51
CA GLN A 44 7.82 3.92 1.67
C GLN A 44 7.06 5.20 1.27
N ASN A 45 6.39 5.18 0.12
CA ASN A 45 5.64 6.33 -0.38
C ASN A 45 4.58 6.82 0.62
N VAL A 46 3.81 5.90 1.18
CA VAL A 46 2.78 6.21 2.17
C VAL A 46 3.41 6.77 3.44
N SER A 47 4.41 6.09 4.01
CA SER A 47 5.06 6.53 5.24
C SER A 47 5.67 7.93 5.12
N LEU A 48 6.30 8.24 3.98
CA LEU A 48 6.83 9.57 3.71
C LEU A 48 5.73 10.62 3.59
N ALA A 49 4.65 10.32 2.85
CA ALA A 49 3.54 11.25 2.65
C ALA A 49 2.89 11.65 3.98
N TYR A 50 2.60 10.69 4.86
CA TYR A 50 1.99 10.95 6.17
C TYR A 50 2.94 11.74 7.09
N ASN A 51 4.24 11.43 7.08
CA ASN A 51 5.22 12.19 7.84
C ASN A 51 5.35 13.65 7.34
N TRP A 52 5.38 13.89 6.03
CA TRP A 52 5.43 15.24 5.47
C TRP A 52 4.18 16.06 5.82
N ARG A 53 3.01 15.41 5.88
CA ARG A 53 1.75 16.03 6.26
C ARG A 53 1.53 16.14 7.76
N LYS A 54 2.41 15.53 8.58
CA LYS A 54 2.23 15.42 10.04
C LYS A 54 0.86 14.82 10.42
N HIS A 55 0.38 13.90 9.59
CA HIS A 55 -0.86 13.18 9.82
C HIS A 55 -0.48 11.80 10.37
N PHE A 56 -0.93 11.46 11.57
CA PHE A 56 -0.62 10.18 12.21
C PHE A 56 -1.90 9.36 12.37
N ASP A 57 -1.87 8.12 11.87
CA ASP A 57 -2.92 7.13 12.09
C ASP A 57 -2.26 5.82 12.54
N GLU A 58 -2.44 5.49 13.82
CA GLU A 58 -1.78 4.35 14.46
C GLU A 58 -2.16 3.01 13.80
N LYS A 59 -3.44 2.82 13.49
CA LYS A 59 -3.95 1.56 12.91
C LYS A 59 -3.38 1.32 11.52
N MET A 60 -3.29 2.37 10.71
CA MET A 60 -2.67 2.33 9.41
C MET A 60 -1.19 2.01 9.52
N TYR A 61 -0.45 2.64 10.44
CA TYR A 61 0.98 2.34 10.64
C TYR A 61 1.23 0.90 11.10
N ILE A 62 0.45 0.39 12.05
CA ILE A 62 0.52 -1.02 12.48
C ILE A 62 0.28 -1.95 11.28
N SER A 63 -0.74 -1.65 10.49
CA SER A 63 -1.08 -2.45 9.31
C SER A 63 0.03 -2.42 8.26
N LEU A 64 0.61 -1.25 7.97
CA LEU A 64 1.75 -1.13 7.05
C LEU A 64 2.97 -1.93 7.54
N LEU A 65 3.29 -1.87 8.83
CA LEU A 65 4.42 -2.61 9.41
C LEU A 65 4.24 -4.12 9.26
N GLN A 66 3.05 -4.63 9.58
CA GLN A 66 2.71 -6.05 9.42
C GLN A 66 2.82 -6.47 7.94
N GLY A 67 2.27 -5.66 7.04
CA GLY A 67 2.34 -5.91 5.60
C GLY A 67 3.75 -5.88 5.02
N MET A 68 4.54 -4.89 5.44
CA MET A 68 5.92 -4.73 5.01
C MET A 68 6.76 -5.94 5.42
N ARG A 69 6.62 -6.38 6.67
CA ARG A 69 7.26 -7.58 7.18
C ARG A 69 6.89 -8.81 6.34
N LEU A 70 5.60 -9.08 6.13
CA LEU A 70 5.16 -10.22 5.33
C LEU A 70 5.71 -10.18 3.90
N ASN A 71 5.69 -9.01 3.25
CA ASN A 71 6.20 -8.86 1.89
C ASN A 71 7.72 -9.00 1.81
N MET A 72 8.45 -8.56 2.82
CA MET A 72 9.91 -8.70 2.89
C MET A 72 10.32 -10.14 3.21
N ASP A 73 9.69 -10.77 4.20
CA ASP A 73 9.95 -12.16 4.61
C ASP A 73 9.63 -13.13 3.46
N GLY A 74 8.63 -12.81 2.62
CA GLY A 74 8.27 -13.56 1.42
C GLY A 74 8.99 -13.15 0.13
N HIS A 75 9.93 -12.20 0.17
CA HIS A 75 10.62 -11.71 -1.02
C HIS A 75 11.65 -12.74 -1.53
N ARG A 76 11.47 -13.21 -2.77
CA ARG A 76 12.44 -14.06 -3.46
C ARG A 76 13.17 -13.24 -4.54
N PRO A 77 14.50 -13.04 -4.43
CA PRO A 77 15.25 -12.17 -5.35
C PRO A 77 15.21 -12.59 -6.83
N VAL A 78 14.97 -13.87 -7.11
CA VAL A 78 15.00 -14.49 -8.45
C VAL A 78 13.62 -14.59 -9.13
N GLY A 79 12.52 -14.21 -8.47
CA GLY A 79 11.16 -14.29 -9.01
C GLY A 79 10.43 -12.94 -9.02
N PRO A 80 9.18 -12.86 -9.57
CA PRO A 80 8.35 -11.66 -9.42
C PRO A 80 8.23 -11.28 -7.93
N LYS A 81 8.11 -9.98 -7.66
CA LYS A 81 8.54 -9.28 -6.44
C LYS A 81 8.07 -9.85 -5.08
N CYS A 82 7.13 -10.79 -5.03
CA CYS A 82 6.66 -11.49 -3.83
C CYS A 82 6.28 -12.93 -4.20
N ASP A 83 6.43 -13.88 -3.27
CA ASP A 83 5.95 -15.26 -3.43
C ASP A 83 4.49 -15.28 -3.93
N LYS A 84 4.20 -16.11 -4.96
CA LYS A 84 2.88 -16.22 -5.59
C LYS A 84 1.75 -16.52 -4.59
N ASN A 85 2.05 -17.17 -3.47
CA ASN A 85 1.08 -17.46 -2.41
C ASN A 85 0.66 -16.23 -1.60
N HIS A 86 1.44 -15.14 -1.64
CA HIS A 86 1.12 -13.90 -0.97
C HIS A 86 0.21 -12.99 -1.80
N LEU A 87 0.25 -13.15 -3.12
CA LEU A 87 -0.57 -12.42 -4.07
C LEU A 87 -1.89 -13.18 -4.25
N PHE A 88 -3.01 -12.48 -4.06
CA PHE A 88 -4.31 -13.09 -4.30
C PHE A 88 -4.63 -13.04 -5.79
N PRO A 89 -5.15 -14.14 -6.38
CA PRO A 89 -5.83 -14.04 -7.65
C PRO A 89 -7.02 -13.09 -7.47
N TYR A 90 -7.14 -12.10 -8.34
CA TYR A 90 -8.31 -11.25 -8.37
C TYR A 90 -8.85 -11.17 -9.79
N TYR A 91 -10.17 -11.15 -9.86
CA TYR A 91 -10.91 -11.14 -11.10
C TYR A 91 -11.32 -9.70 -11.44
N CYS A 92 -11.09 -9.31 -12.69
CA CYS A 92 -11.63 -8.08 -13.24
C CYS A 92 -13.16 -8.17 -13.35
N LYS A 93 -13.83 -7.03 -13.61
CA LYS A 93 -15.28 -6.98 -13.83
C LYS A 93 -15.75 -7.87 -15.00
N ASP A 94 -14.87 -8.15 -15.94
CA ASP A 94 -15.09 -9.03 -17.09
C ASP A 94 -14.79 -10.51 -16.78
N GLY A 95 -14.43 -10.84 -15.53
CA GLY A 95 -14.09 -12.21 -15.12
C GLY A 95 -12.66 -12.64 -15.46
N SER A 96 -11.85 -11.78 -16.10
CA SER A 96 -10.45 -12.11 -16.37
C SER A 96 -9.61 -12.13 -15.08
N GLU A 97 -8.82 -13.18 -14.90
CA GLU A 97 -7.88 -13.29 -13.79
C GLU A 97 -6.64 -12.44 -14.09
N VAL A 98 -6.31 -11.51 -13.20
CA VAL A 98 -5.04 -10.79 -13.29
C VAL A 98 -3.99 -11.61 -12.57
N LEU A 99 -3.10 -12.21 -13.36
CA LEU A 99 -1.99 -13.03 -12.87
C LEU A 99 -1.13 -12.25 -11.87
N ALA A 100 -0.97 -12.86 -10.69
CA ALA A 100 -0.06 -12.47 -9.63
C ALA A 100 1.41 -12.51 -10.06
#